data_AF-A0A183B6L2-F1
#
_entry.id   AF-A0A183B6L2-F1
#
_cell.length_a   1.000
_cell.length_b   1.000
_cell.length_c   1.000
_cell.angle_alpha   90.00
_cell.angle_beta   90.00
_cell.angle_gamma   90.00
#
_symmetry.space_group_name_H-M   'P 1'
#
loop_
_entity.id
_entity.type
_entity.pdbx_description
1 polymer ?
#
loop_
_entity_poly.entity_id
_entity_poly.type
_entity_poly.pdbx_seq_one_letter_code
_entity_poly.pdbx_strand_id
1 'polypeptide(L)'
;MTAHYTKWYVEHLVKHAYADHFVYSPLLKSFVTMVSPEVVRFRAEDFADLNELRALAELIGPLGMKHMCDHLMQDIGHRVDEIKKLVLQNRSTLESLRECFDDPQKTRQLGNSLQNSDTLLVLLKEIGVALAFRTLCAEALNDVLQKRTPFLLSTVHNLRNYVTQQSGGQLLPPTLGSAAAMSPNGIRDDVETIYARFDSQLVLNNLSASMGILSDLDYSLCAILNSRRSAALAASQQANAGGTINGAGGSVPFPDLDYHISCLFIVFVANALPRLARQESSAYHLDLEANENNTHCLAYSVNALMVAMFSLLRPGDLEARSKEFLALASSNLLRLGLETSTSILSSEVCGGSTGGSGGGGGGGSGGTGVGSGGSQSSSSNPNPTHPAKQRDSIYILFDNLVRHSPCLSHSLQEACFPYSLIRSAYHNVAKASTTTTGSSSAVRSNVMSASHADLKSRD
;
A
#
# COMPACT_ATOMS: atom_id res chain seq x y z
N MET A 1 -1.90 23.13 -21.49
CA MET A 1 -1.52 23.20 -20.06
C MET A 1 -1.69 21.86 -19.35
N THR A 2 -2.88 21.24 -19.37
CA THR A 2 -3.13 19.93 -18.76
C THR A 2 -2.03 18.90 -19.07
N ALA A 3 -1.73 18.65 -20.35
CA ALA A 3 -0.70 17.67 -20.73
C ALA A 3 0.70 17.97 -20.15
N HIS A 4 1.07 19.24 -20.00
CA HIS A 4 2.38 19.62 -19.44
C HIS A 4 2.44 19.33 -17.94
N TYR A 5 1.40 19.70 -17.19
CA TYR A 5 1.34 19.39 -15.76
C TYR A 5 1.21 17.89 -15.52
N THR A 6 0.38 17.18 -16.29
CA THR A 6 0.29 15.72 -16.23
C THR A 6 1.66 15.08 -16.41
N LYS A 7 2.40 15.46 -17.46
CA LYS A 7 3.75 14.95 -17.71
C LYS A 7 4.69 15.28 -16.55
N TRP A 8 4.67 16.51 -16.03
CA TRP A 8 5.55 16.91 -14.95
C TRP A 8 5.27 16.14 -13.64
N TYR A 9 4.01 16.08 -13.19
CA TYR A 9 3.66 15.36 -11.97
C TYR A 9 3.90 13.86 -12.08
N VAL A 10 3.45 13.23 -13.17
CA VAL A 10 3.55 11.77 -13.31
C VAL A 10 4.98 11.32 -13.62
N GLU A 11 5.67 11.97 -14.56
CA GLU A 11 6.99 11.53 -14.98
C GLU A 11 8.14 12.06 -14.13
N HIS A 12 7.95 13.15 -13.37
CA HIS A 12 9.02 13.72 -12.54
C HIS A 12 8.70 13.59 -11.06
N LEU A 13 7.61 14.20 -10.58
CA LEU A 13 7.31 14.24 -9.15
C LEU A 13 7.07 12.84 -8.57
N VAL A 14 6.15 12.08 -9.15
CA VAL A 14 5.81 10.73 -8.68
C VAL A 14 6.97 9.75 -8.87
N LYS A 15 7.73 9.84 -9.97
CA LYS A 15 8.92 8.99 -10.17
C LYS A 15 10.02 9.23 -9.13
N HIS A 16 10.22 10.47 -8.69
CA HIS A 16 11.12 10.77 -7.59
C HIS A 16 10.62 10.21 -6.26
N ALA A 17 9.30 10.19 -6.02
CA ALA A 17 8.73 9.50 -4.86
C ALA A 17 8.92 7.97 -4.94
N TYR A 18 8.83 7.35 -6.12
CA TYR A 18 9.17 5.93 -6.30
C TYR A 18 10.63 5.61 -6.00
N ALA A 19 11.53 6.56 -6.26
CA ALA A 19 12.96 6.46 -5.95
C ALA A 19 13.30 6.83 -4.49
N ASP A 20 12.29 7.01 -3.62
CA ASP A 20 12.46 7.41 -2.21
C ASP A 20 13.16 8.77 -2.02
N HIS A 21 13.15 9.62 -3.05
CA HIS A 21 13.64 11.00 -2.93
C HIS A 21 12.63 11.90 -2.20
N PHE A 22 11.34 11.59 -2.37
CA PHE A 22 10.23 12.28 -1.75
C PHE A 22 9.41 11.32 -0.92
N VAL A 23 8.95 11.78 0.24
CA VAL A 23 8.08 11.02 1.14
C VAL A 23 6.71 11.66 1.19
N TYR A 24 5.67 10.87 0.96
CA TYR A 24 4.30 11.32 1.21
C TYR A 24 4.06 11.43 2.72
N SER A 25 3.68 12.61 3.20
CA SER A 25 3.27 12.83 4.58
C SER A 25 1.75 13.00 4.66
N PRO A 26 1.01 12.03 5.25
CA PRO A 26 -0.41 12.22 5.54
C PRO A 26 -0.67 13.40 6.48
N LEU A 27 0.22 13.62 7.46
CA LEU A 27 0.12 14.70 8.43
C LEU A 27 0.18 16.08 7.77
N LEU A 28 1.17 16.29 6.90
CA LEU A 28 1.39 17.57 6.22
C LEU A 28 0.54 17.72 4.95
N LYS A 29 -0.15 16.65 4.52
CA LYS A 29 -0.88 16.57 3.25
C LYS A 29 -0.03 17.04 2.07
N SER A 30 1.20 16.53 2.00
CA SER A 30 2.19 16.94 1.01
C SER A 30 3.22 15.84 0.74
N PHE A 31 3.96 15.96 -0.36
CA PHE A 31 5.22 15.24 -0.57
C PHE A 31 6.39 16.09 -0.06
N VAL A 32 7.22 15.51 0.79
CA VAL A 32 8.36 16.18 1.42
C VAL A 32 9.66 15.66 0.83
N THR A 33 10.58 16.57 0.53
CA THR A 33 11.90 16.23 0.01
C THR A 33 12.82 15.70 1.09
N MET A 34 13.34 14.48 0.91
CA MET A 34 14.22 13.82 1.89
C MET A 34 15.69 13.80 1.50
N VAL A 35 16.01 14.21 0.26
CA VAL A 35 17.37 14.15 -0.31
C VAL A 35 17.99 15.53 -0.47
N SER A 36 19.32 15.56 -0.57
CA SER A 36 20.08 16.79 -0.81
C SER A 36 19.68 17.47 -2.13
N PRO A 37 19.74 18.82 -2.22
CA PRO A 37 19.56 19.57 -3.45
C PRO A 37 20.45 19.16 -4.63
N GLU A 38 21.55 18.44 -4.35
CA GLU A 38 22.42 17.86 -5.39
C GLU A 38 21.74 16.72 -6.17
N VAL A 39 20.81 16.00 -5.54
CA VAL A 39 20.07 14.88 -6.13
C VAL A 39 18.81 15.38 -6.84
N VAL A 40 18.05 16.27 -6.19
CA VAL A 40 16.83 16.86 -6.74
C VAL A 40 16.89 18.37 -6.59
N ARG A 41 16.74 19.10 -7.70
CA ARG A 41 16.90 20.57 -7.76
C ARG A 41 15.66 21.36 -7.37
N PHE A 42 14.59 20.70 -6.97
CA PHE A 42 13.35 21.33 -6.52
C PHE A 42 12.82 20.60 -5.30
N ARG A 43 12.06 21.31 -4.48
CA ARG A 43 11.41 20.76 -3.30
C ARG A 43 10.02 20.29 -3.68
N ALA A 44 9.68 19.04 -3.40
CA ALA A 44 8.36 18.48 -3.69
C ALA A 44 7.25 19.27 -2.99
N GLU A 45 7.50 19.76 -1.78
CA GLU A 45 6.52 20.51 -0.99
C GLU A 45 6.09 21.83 -1.64
N ASP A 46 6.95 22.44 -2.47
CA ASP A 46 6.65 23.68 -3.19
C ASP A 46 5.74 23.45 -4.42
N PHE A 47 5.37 22.20 -4.71
CA PHE A 47 4.52 21.83 -5.85
C PHE A 47 3.41 20.84 -5.49
N ALA A 48 3.58 20.02 -4.46
CA ALA A 48 2.65 18.96 -4.09
C ALA A 48 2.16 19.07 -2.65
N ASP A 49 2.14 20.26 -2.07
CA ASP A 49 1.25 20.54 -0.94
C ASP A 49 -0.20 20.69 -1.40
N LEU A 50 -1.13 20.69 -0.44
CA LEU A 50 -2.55 20.78 -0.74
C LEU A 50 -2.93 22.13 -1.40
N ASN A 51 -2.21 23.22 -1.15
CA ASN A 51 -2.52 24.53 -1.72
C ASN A 51 -2.12 24.63 -3.20
N GLU A 52 -0.95 24.13 -3.55
CA GLU A 52 -0.47 24.05 -4.92
C GLU A 52 -1.34 23.12 -5.76
N LEU A 53 -1.79 22.00 -5.18
CA LEU A 53 -2.74 21.11 -5.85
C LEU A 53 -4.12 21.74 -6.01
N ARG A 54 -4.58 22.59 -5.08
CA ARG A 54 -5.82 23.38 -5.26
C ARG A 54 -5.65 24.39 -6.39
N ALA A 55 -4.53 25.11 -6.44
CA ALA A 55 -4.23 26.05 -7.52
C ALA A 55 -4.18 25.33 -8.88
N LEU A 56 -3.57 24.15 -8.93
CA LEU A 56 -3.57 23.29 -10.11
C LEU A 56 -4.99 22.85 -10.51
N ALA A 57 -5.82 22.44 -9.55
CA ALA A 57 -7.21 22.05 -9.80
C ALA A 57 -8.05 23.24 -10.31
N GLU A 58 -7.83 24.45 -9.81
CA GLU A 58 -8.45 25.67 -10.38
C GLU A 58 -8.00 25.93 -11.81
N LEU A 59 -6.74 25.65 -12.12
CA LEU A 59 -6.13 25.94 -13.42
C LEU A 59 -6.57 24.96 -14.52
N ILE A 60 -6.56 23.66 -14.24
CA ILE A 60 -6.83 22.62 -15.26
C ILE A 60 -8.23 21.99 -15.12
N GLY A 61 -8.95 22.32 -14.05
CA GLY A 61 -10.31 21.89 -13.79
C GLY A 61 -10.49 20.38 -13.55
N PRO A 62 -11.74 19.92 -13.34
CA PRO A 62 -12.04 18.52 -13.07
C PRO A 62 -11.61 17.57 -14.19
N LEU A 63 -11.79 17.98 -15.45
CA LEU A 63 -11.39 17.18 -16.61
C LEU A 63 -9.87 17.02 -16.70
N GLY A 64 -9.12 18.09 -16.42
CA GLY A 64 -7.66 18.03 -16.42
C GLY A 64 -7.11 17.18 -15.26
N MET A 65 -7.69 17.33 -14.07
CA MET A 65 -7.38 16.48 -12.92
C MET A 65 -7.69 15.02 -13.19
N LYS A 66 -8.85 14.72 -13.76
CA LYS A 66 -9.22 13.36 -14.18
C LYS A 66 -8.21 12.80 -15.18
N HIS A 67 -7.84 13.55 -16.22
CA HIS A 67 -6.86 13.12 -17.21
C HIS A 67 -5.50 12.75 -16.58
N MET A 68 -5.02 13.56 -15.63
CA MET A 68 -3.76 13.27 -14.91
C MET A 68 -3.87 12.00 -14.06
N CYS A 69 -4.95 11.88 -13.28
CA CYS A 69 -5.19 10.70 -12.45
C CYS A 69 -5.40 9.44 -13.29
N ASP A 70 -6.07 9.52 -14.44
CA ASP A 70 -6.27 8.39 -15.35
C ASP A 70 -4.92 7.88 -15.90
N HIS A 71 -3.99 8.79 -16.24
CA HIS A 71 -2.64 8.41 -16.65
C HIS A 71 -1.91 7.65 -15.52
N LEU A 72 -1.99 8.16 -14.30
CA LEU A 72 -1.41 7.51 -13.12
C LEU A 72 -2.04 6.12 -12.86
N MET A 73 -3.35 5.99 -13.08
CA MET A 73 -4.04 4.71 -12.93
C MET A 73 -3.61 3.68 -13.99
N GLN A 74 -3.29 4.10 -15.22
CA GLN A 74 -2.72 3.19 -16.23
C GLN A 74 -1.36 2.63 -15.76
N ASP A 75 -0.50 3.48 -15.19
CA ASP A 75 0.79 3.06 -14.62
C ASP A 75 0.63 2.09 -13.44
N ILE A 76 -0.40 2.28 -12.61
CA ILE A 76 -0.80 1.31 -11.58
C ILE A 76 -1.22 0.00 -12.22
N GLY A 77 -2.02 0.03 -13.29
CA GLY A 77 -2.44 -1.16 -14.04
C GLY A 77 -1.25 -2.04 -14.47
N HIS A 78 -0.21 -1.43 -15.04
CA HIS A 78 1.01 -2.13 -15.42
C HIS A 78 1.70 -2.79 -14.22
N ARG A 79 1.74 -2.13 -13.06
CA ARG A 79 2.32 -2.69 -11.82
C ARG A 79 1.51 -3.87 -11.31
N VAL A 80 0.18 -3.82 -11.40
CA VAL A 80 -0.67 -4.94 -11.01
C VAL A 80 -0.45 -6.15 -11.93
N ASP A 81 -0.23 -5.92 -13.22
CA ASP A 81 0.11 -6.99 -14.16
C ASP A 81 1.45 -7.66 -13.78
N GLU A 82 2.45 -6.90 -13.34
CA GLU A 82 3.70 -7.45 -12.79
C GLU A 82 3.50 -8.21 -11.48
N ILE A 83 2.69 -7.69 -10.54
CA ILE A 83 2.35 -8.39 -9.29
C ILE A 83 1.71 -9.75 -9.59
N LYS A 84 0.78 -9.83 -10.55
CA LYS A 84 0.14 -11.09 -10.96
C LYS A 84 1.17 -12.10 -11.47
N LYS A 85 2.17 -11.66 -12.24
CA LYS A 85 3.28 -12.52 -12.68
C LYS A 85 4.09 -13.06 -11.51
N LEU A 86 4.40 -12.22 -10.51
CA LEU A 86 5.13 -12.64 -9.31
C LEU A 86 4.34 -13.67 -8.47
N VAL A 87 3.03 -13.51 -8.36
CA VAL A 87 2.15 -14.47 -7.68
C VAL A 87 2.14 -15.81 -8.44
N LEU A 88 2.00 -15.78 -9.77
CA LEU A 88 2.05 -16.98 -10.60
C LEU A 88 3.39 -17.70 -10.53
N GLN A 89 4.50 -16.96 -10.50
CA GLN A 89 5.84 -17.52 -10.35
C GLN A 89 6.01 -18.31 -9.04
N ASN A 90 5.34 -17.88 -7.96
CA ASN A 90 5.44 -18.50 -6.64
C ASN A 90 4.22 -19.38 -6.29
N ARG A 91 3.38 -19.73 -7.26
CA ARG A 91 2.05 -20.33 -7.03
C ARG A 91 2.06 -21.52 -6.07
N SER A 92 2.87 -22.55 -6.33
CA SER A 92 2.89 -23.78 -5.53
C SER A 92 3.39 -23.55 -4.09
N THR A 93 4.38 -22.69 -3.91
CA THR A 93 4.87 -22.27 -2.60
C THR A 93 3.79 -21.51 -1.83
N LEU A 94 3.07 -20.61 -2.49
CA LEU A 94 1.99 -19.83 -1.88
C LEU A 94 0.78 -20.71 -1.53
N GLU A 95 0.43 -21.68 -2.36
CA GLU A 95 -0.60 -22.69 -2.07
C GLU A 95 -0.21 -23.47 -0.80
N SER A 96 1.04 -23.94 -0.73
CA SER A 96 1.55 -24.66 0.44
C SER A 96 1.54 -23.79 1.71
N LEU A 97 1.95 -22.51 1.61
CA LEU A 97 1.92 -21.56 2.72
C LEU A 97 0.51 -21.30 3.24
N ARG A 98 -0.47 -21.26 2.34
CA ARG A 98 -1.88 -21.08 2.70
C ARG A 98 -2.43 -22.27 3.48
N GLU A 99 -2.00 -23.49 3.18
CA GLU A 99 -2.44 -24.71 3.86
C GLU A 99 -1.71 -24.97 5.19
N CYS A 100 -0.47 -24.48 5.35
CA CYS A 100 0.36 -24.79 6.51
C CYS A 100 0.54 -23.64 7.51
N PHE A 101 -0.41 -22.70 7.60
CA PHE A 101 -0.28 -21.52 8.48
C PHE A 101 -0.14 -21.88 9.97
N ASP A 102 -0.70 -23.03 10.38
CA ASP A 102 -0.63 -23.57 11.74
C ASP A 102 0.74 -24.16 12.12
N ASP A 103 1.65 -24.39 11.15
CA ASP A 103 3.00 -24.91 11.40
C ASP A 103 4.04 -23.77 11.26
N PRO A 104 4.59 -23.25 12.37
CA PRO A 104 5.54 -22.14 12.33
C PRO A 104 6.86 -22.45 11.63
N GLN A 105 7.37 -23.68 11.76
CA GLN A 105 8.66 -24.07 11.19
C GLN A 105 8.55 -24.20 9.68
N LYS A 106 7.51 -24.90 9.21
CA LYS A 106 7.23 -25.06 7.79
C LYS A 106 6.90 -23.73 7.12
N THR A 107 6.10 -22.88 7.77
CA THR A 107 5.80 -21.53 7.27
C THR A 107 7.08 -20.71 7.09
N ARG A 108 8.00 -20.74 8.07
CA ARG A 108 9.27 -20.01 7.97
C ARG A 108 10.14 -20.51 6.83
N GLN A 109 10.25 -21.83 6.68
CA GLN A 109 11.03 -22.44 5.61
C GLN A 109 10.48 -22.07 4.22
N LEU A 110 9.17 -22.18 4.03
CA LEU A 110 8.52 -21.83 2.76
C LEU A 110 8.56 -20.32 2.50
N GLY A 111 8.39 -19.48 3.52
CA GLY A 111 8.51 -18.03 3.40
C GLY A 111 9.90 -17.60 2.92
N ASN A 112 10.96 -18.29 3.33
CA ASN A 112 12.32 -18.07 2.84
C ASN A 112 12.53 -18.54 1.39
N SER A 113 11.71 -19.46 0.90
CA SER A 113 11.75 -19.97 -0.49
C SER A 113 11.03 -19.07 -1.51
N LEU A 114 10.28 -18.06 -1.04
CA LEU A 114 9.60 -17.10 -1.92
C LEU A 114 10.62 -16.29 -2.71
N GLN A 115 10.44 -16.27 -4.03
CA GLN A 115 11.26 -15.51 -4.97
C GLN A 115 10.69 -14.10 -5.17
N ASN A 116 11.56 -13.11 -5.36
CA ASN A 116 11.17 -11.74 -5.75
C ASN A 116 10.22 -11.04 -4.74
N SER A 117 10.30 -11.37 -3.46
CA SER A 117 9.48 -10.72 -2.42
C SER A 117 9.77 -9.23 -2.28
N ASP A 118 11.03 -8.82 -2.45
CA ASP A 118 11.41 -7.40 -2.37
C ASP A 118 10.84 -6.61 -3.56
N THR A 119 10.83 -7.21 -4.76
CA THR A 119 10.18 -6.65 -5.95
C THR A 119 8.68 -6.46 -5.74
N LEU A 120 7.99 -7.44 -5.12
CA LEU A 120 6.58 -7.30 -4.75
C LEU A 120 6.36 -6.07 -3.84
N LEU A 121 7.19 -5.90 -2.81
CA LEU A 121 7.08 -4.79 -1.87
C LEU A 121 7.34 -3.44 -2.56
N VAL A 122 8.31 -3.37 -3.48
CA VAL A 122 8.56 -2.17 -4.30
C VAL A 122 7.35 -1.85 -5.19
N LEU A 123 6.79 -2.83 -5.89
CA LEU A 123 5.60 -2.61 -6.74
C LEU A 123 4.41 -2.12 -5.93
N LEU A 124 4.17 -2.69 -4.74
CA LEU A 124 3.11 -2.25 -3.83
C LEU A 124 3.37 -0.83 -3.32
N LYS A 125 4.62 -0.51 -2.94
CA LYS A 125 5.02 0.85 -2.55
C LYS A 125 4.68 1.84 -3.66
N GLU A 126 5.08 1.57 -4.90
CA GLU A 126 4.83 2.48 -6.02
C GLU A 126 3.32 2.66 -6.27
N ILE A 127 2.53 1.58 -6.24
CA ILE A 127 1.06 1.69 -6.32
C ILE A 127 0.52 2.56 -5.18
N GLY A 128 1.02 2.35 -3.95
CA GLY A 128 0.58 3.08 -2.78
C GLY A 128 0.88 4.58 -2.87
N VAL A 129 2.10 4.93 -3.30
CA VAL A 129 2.54 6.32 -3.51
C VAL A 129 1.67 7.00 -4.57
N ALA A 130 1.38 6.31 -5.66
CA ALA A 130 0.47 6.81 -6.70
C ALA A 130 -0.94 7.07 -6.17
N LEU A 131 -1.50 6.13 -5.41
CA LEU A 131 -2.83 6.29 -4.79
C LEU A 131 -2.85 7.42 -3.75
N ALA A 132 -1.77 7.60 -2.99
CA ALA A 132 -1.63 8.71 -2.05
C ALA A 132 -1.62 10.07 -2.78
N PHE A 133 -0.83 10.21 -3.85
CA PHE A 133 -0.84 11.41 -4.68
C PHE A 133 -2.22 11.68 -5.30
N ARG A 134 -2.89 10.64 -5.78
CA ARG A 134 -4.27 10.74 -6.28
C ARG A 134 -5.25 11.20 -5.20
N THR A 135 -5.07 10.77 -3.96
CA THR A 135 -5.90 11.20 -2.83
C THR A 135 -5.73 12.70 -2.57
N LEU A 136 -4.50 13.22 -2.58
CA LEU A 136 -4.26 14.67 -2.47
C LEU A 136 -4.90 15.45 -3.62
N CYS A 137 -4.76 14.96 -4.86
CA CYS A 137 -5.39 15.60 -6.03
C CYS A 137 -6.92 15.63 -5.92
N ALA A 138 -7.52 14.54 -5.42
CA ALA A 138 -8.96 14.45 -5.23
C ALA A 138 -9.44 15.40 -4.13
N GLU A 139 -8.74 15.47 -2.99
CA GLU A 139 -9.05 16.41 -1.92
C GLU A 139 -8.97 17.87 -2.40
N ALA A 140 -7.89 18.23 -3.08
CA ALA A 140 -7.71 19.55 -3.66
C ALA A 140 -8.83 19.91 -4.66
N LEU A 141 -9.20 18.97 -5.54
CA LEU A 141 -10.29 19.15 -6.50
C LEU A 141 -11.63 19.32 -5.79
N ASN A 142 -11.89 18.53 -4.75
CA ASN A 142 -13.14 18.61 -4.00
C ASN A 142 -13.30 19.99 -3.33
N ASP A 143 -12.24 20.51 -2.71
CA ASP A 143 -12.25 21.84 -2.09
C ASP A 143 -12.56 22.96 -3.10
N VAL A 144 -11.99 22.87 -4.30
CA VAL A 144 -12.26 23.83 -5.37
C VAL A 144 -13.72 23.72 -5.83
N LEU A 145 -14.23 22.51 -6.03
CA LEU A 145 -15.60 22.27 -6.49
C LEU A 145 -16.65 22.62 -5.45
N GLN A 146 -16.34 22.47 -4.16
CA GLN A 146 -17.23 22.89 -3.08
C GLN A 146 -17.47 24.41 -3.13
N LYS A 147 -16.46 25.19 -3.51
CA LYS A 147 -16.57 26.65 -3.67
C LYS A 147 -17.22 27.04 -5.01
N ARG A 148 -16.86 26.37 -6.11
CA ARG A 148 -17.26 26.77 -7.47
C ARG A 148 -18.63 26.20 -7.88
N THR A 149 -18.96 24.98 -7.47
CA THR A 149 -20.17 24.25 -7.90
C THR A 149 -20.85 23.49 -6.75
N PRO A 150 -21.24 24.16 -5.65
CA PRO A 150 -21.79 23.51 -4.45
C PRO A 150 -23.08 22.72 -4.71
N PHE A 151 -23.95 23.20 -5.61
CA PHE A 151 -25.22 22.53 -5.92
C PHE A 151 -25.02 21.18 -6.60
N LEU A 152 -24.10 21.11 -7.58
CA LEU A 152 -23.76 19.85 -8.26
C LEU A 152 -23.16 18.85 -7.26
N LEU A 153 -22.28 19.35 -6.39
CA LEU A 153 -21.66 18.53 -5.36
C LEU A 153 -22.71 17.98 -4.38
N SER A 154 -23.69 18.80 -3.97
CA SER A 154 -24.82 18.36 -3.13
C SER A 154 -25.66 17.27 -3.81
N THR A 155 -25.93 17.40 -5.12
CA THR A 155 -26.64 16.35 -5.88
C THR A 155 -25.89 15.02 -5.87
N VAL A 156 -24.57 15.04 -6.08
CA VAL A 156 -23.74 13.82 -6.03
C VAL A 156 -23.75 13.20 -4.63
N HIS A 157 -23.66 14.01 -3.57
CA HIS A 157 -23.78 13.51 -2.19
C HIS A 157 -25.16 12.88 -1.91
N ASN A 158 -26.25 13.48 -2.37
CA ASN A 158 -27.59 12.92 -2.21
C ASN A 158 -27.74 11.58 -2.94
N LEU A 159 -27.22 11.49 -4.17
CA LEU A 159 -27.21 10.24 -4.93
C LEU A 159 -26.37 9.17 -4.22
N ARG A 160 -25.21 9.55 -3.70
CA ARG A 160 -24.34 8.66 -2.93
C ARG A 160 -25.06 8.11 -1.71
N ASN A 161 -25.68 8.97 -0.91
CA ASN A 161 -26.44 8.58 0.28
C ASN A 161 -27.58 7.61 -0.07
N TYR A 162 -28.30 7.87 -1.16
CA TYR A 162 -29.36 6.99 -1.66
C TYR A 162 -28.84 5.59 -2.00
N VAL A 163 -27.76 5.49 -2.78
CA VAL A 163 -27.17 4.20 -3.17
C VAL A 163 -26.56 3.47 -1.97
N THR A 164 -25.93 4.19 -1.03
CA THR A 164 -25.41 3.63 0.21
C THR A 164 -26.52 3.02 1.07
N GLN A 165 -27.66 3.70 1.19
CA GLN A 165 -28.83 3.18 1.92
C GLN A 165 -29.39 1.91 1.26
N GLN A 166 -29.44 1.88 -0.07
CA GLN A 166 -29.87 0.68 -0.80
C GLN A 166 -28.89 -0.49 -0.66
N SER A 167 -27.61 -0.21 -0.40
CA SER A 167 -26.54 -1.22 -0.34
C SER A 167 -26.23 -1.69 1.09
N GLY A 168 -27.16 -1.50 2.04
CA GLY A 168 -26.95 -1.93 3.43
C GLY A 168 -25.90 -1.13 4.20
N GLY A 169 -25.65 0.12 3.79
CA GLY A 169 -24.79 1.07 4.51
C GLY A 169 -23.34 1.16 4.02
N GLN A 170 -22.93 0.36 3.04
CA GLN A 170 -21.59 0.41 2.45
C GLN A 170 -21.65 0.48 0.92
N LEU A 171 -20.69 1.18 0.29
CA LEU A 171 -20.51 1.19 -1.17
C LEU A 171 -19.58 0.05 -1.61
N LEU A 172 -19.89 -1.14 -1.11
CA LEU A 172 -19.22 -2.39 -1.41
C LEU A 172 -20.28 -3.45 -1.72
N PRO A 173 -19.98 -4.45 -2.56
CA PRO A 173 -20.91 -5.55 -2.78
C PRO A 173 -21.11 -6.37 -1.50
N PRO A 174 -22.36 -6.63 -1.09
CA PRO A 174 -22.62 -7.35 0.14
C PRO A 174 -22.29 -8.84 0.00
N THR A 175 -21.93 -9.48 1.11
CA THR A 175 -21.81 -10.95 1.18
C THR A 175 -23.16 -11.60 0.95
N LEU A 176 -23.21 -12.61 0.08
CA LEU A 176 -24.42 -13.38 -0.20
C LEU A 176 -25.03 -13.94 1.10
N GLY A 177 -26.31 -13.66 1.33
CA GLY A 177 -27.02 -14.10 2.53
C GLY A 177 -26.80 -13.23 3.79
N SER A 178 -25.98 -12.18 3.71
CA SER A 178 -25.85 -11.15 4.76
C SER A 178 -27.10 -10.27 4.84
N ALA A 179 -27.30 -9.60 5.98
CA ALA A 179 -28.38 -8.61 6.14
C ALA A 179 -28.29 -7.46 5.13
N ALA A 180 -27.08 -7.14 4.64
CA ALA A 180 -26.87 -6.14 3.60
C ALA A 180 -27.26 -6.63 2.19
N ALA A 181 -27.39 -7.95 1.98
CA ALA A 181 -27.85 -8.58 0.74
C ALA A 181 -29.37 -8.85 0.78
N MET A 182 -30.12 -7.84 1.22
CA MET A 182 -31.58 -7.87 1.25
C MET A 182 -32.13 -6.65 0.49
N SER A 183 -33.21 -6.88 -0.24
CA SER A 183 -34.04 -5.83 -0.85
C SER A 183 -34.82 -5.09 0.24
N PRO A 184 -35.23 -3.82 0.01
CA PRO A 184 -36.14 -3.09 0.91
C PRO A 184 -37.43 -3.86 1.26
N ASN A 185 -37.85 -4.78 0.40
CA ASN A 185 -39.03 -5.64 0.62
C ASN A 185 -38.74 -6.92 1.42
N GLY A 186 -37.54 -7.07 1.99
CA GLY A 186 -37.13 -8.23 2.80
C GLY A 186 -36.75 -9.48 2.00
N ILE A 187 -36.72 -9.39 0.66
CA ILE A 187 -36.31 -10.48 -0.23
C ILE A 187 -34.78 -10.54 -0.25
N ARG A 188 -34.19 -11.74 -0.13
CA ARG A 188 -32.75 -11.93 -0.25
C ARG A 188 -32.30 -11.67 -1.69
N ASP A 189 -31.21 -10.93 -1.85
CA ASP A 189 -30.63 -10.70 -3.15
C ASP A 189 -30.05 -12.01 -3.70
N ASP A 190 -30.33 -12.29 -4.96
CA ASP A 190 -29.65 -13.32 -5.72
C ASP A 190 -28.32 -12.79 -6.26
N VAL A 191 -27.53 -13.69 -6.87
CA VAL A 191 -26.21 -13.35 -7.40
C VAL A 191 -26.31 -12.24 -8.46
N GLU A 192 -27.31 -12.30 -9.34
CA GLU A 192 -27.51 -11.31 -10.40
C GLU A 192 -27.79 -9.90 -9.84
N THR A 193 -28.64 -9.81 -8.81
CA THR A 193 -28.91 -8.53 -8.13
C THR A 193 -27.66 -7.96 -7.46
N ILE A 194 -26.81 -8.80 -6.86
CA ILE A 194 -25.55 -8.36 -6.25
C ILE A 194 -24.60 -7.77 -7.31
N TYR A 195 -24.48 -8.41 -8.49
CA TYR A 195 -23.70 -7.86 -9.60
C TYR A 195 -24.29 -6.55 -10.14
N ALA A 196 -25.62 -6.45 -10.28
CA ALA A 196 -26.28 -5.22 -10.72
C ALA A 196 -26.05 -4.05 -9.73
N ARG A 197 -26.07 -4.33 -8.42
CA ARG A 197 -25.72 -3.36 -7.38
C ARG A 197 -24.26 -2.92 -7.48
N PHE A 198 -23.34 -3.87 -7.68
CA PHE A 198 -21.92 -3.58 -7.89
C PHE A 198 -21.70 -2.65 -9.09
N ASP A 199 -22.31 -2.92 -10.25
CA ASP A 199 -22.19 -2.08 -11.44
C ASP A 199 -22.74 -0.66 -11.20
N SER A 200 -23.89 -0.57 -10.51
CA SER A 200 -24.49 0.73 -10.13
C SER A 200 -23.57 1.53 -9.21
N GLN A 201 -22.94 0.88 -8.23
CA GLN A 201 -21.97 1.49 -7.33
C GLN A 201 -20.72 1.97 -8.08
N LEU A 202 -20.21 1.18 -9.03
CA LEU A 202 -19.05 1.56 -9.85
C LEU A 202 -19.31 2.81 -10.68
N VAL A 203 -20.47 2.90 -11.33
CA VAL A 203 -20.86 4.09 -12.10
C VAL A 203 -20.93 5.33 -11.22
N LEU A 204 -21.55 5.20 -10.03
CA LEU A 204 -21.60 6.28 -9.05
C LEU A 204 -20.19 6.68 -8.56
N ASN A 205 -19.30 5.72 -8.33
CA ASN A 205 -17.94 5.99 -7.88
C ASN A 205 -17.11 6.69 -8.97
N ASN A 206 -17.33 6.41 -10.26
CA ASN A 206 -16.71 7.15 -11.37
C ASN A 206 -17.16 8.63 -11.38
N LEU A 207 -18.46 8.86 -11.21
CA LEU A 207 -19.02 10.21 -11.11
C LEU A 207 -18.44 10.95 -9.89
N SER A 208 -18.45 10.30 -8.73
CA SER A 208 -17.94 10.84 -7.46
C SER A 208 -16.46 11.19 -7.55
N ALA A 209 -15.64 10.29 -8.10
CA ALA A 209 -14.20 10.49 -8.26
C ALA A 209 -13.89 11.68 -9.20
N SER A 210 -14.71 11.91 -10.22
CA SER A 210 -14.59 13.07 -11.12
C SER A 210 -14.86 14.41 -10.41
N MET A 211 -15.47 14.37 -9.22
CA MET A 211 -15.74 15.51 -8.33
C MET A 211 -14.81 15.53 -7.10
N GLY A 212 -13.74 14.74 -7.10
CA GLY A 212 -12.80 14.64 -5.99
C GLY A 212 -13.31 13.82 -4.79
N ILE A 213 -14.44 13.13 -4.91
CA ILE A 213 -14.99 12.27 -3.85
C ILE A 213 -14.57 10.82 -4.13
N LEU A 214 -13.54 10.35 -3.41
CA LEU A 214 -13.08 8.97 -3.53
C LEU A 214 -13.96 7.99 -2.72
N SER A 215 -13.89 6.71 -3.10
CA SER A 215 -14.57 5.59 -2.45
C SER A 215 -13.57 4.45 -2.29
N ASP A 216 -13.79 3.57 -1.32
CA ASP A 216 -12.95 2.37 -1.15
C ASP A 216 -12.97 1.49 -2.41
N LEU A 217 -14.15 1.37 -3.03
CA LEU A 217 -14.31 0.71 -4.32
C LEU A 217 -13.93 1.65 -5.47
N ASP A 218 -12.68 1.58 -5.89
CA ASP A 218 -12.15 2.44 -6.94
C ASP A 218 -12.59 2.02 -8.36
N TYR A 219 -13.29 2.92 -9.05
CA TYR A 219 -13.77 2.65 -10.41
C TYR A 219 -12.64 2.40 -11.40
N SER A 220 -11.61 3.25 -11.43
CA SER A 220 -10.55 3.18 -12.44
C SER A 220 -9.75 1.89 -12.32
N LEU A 221 -9.42 1.49 -11.08
CA LEU A 221 -8.76 0.21 -10.81
C LEU A 221 -9.65 -0.97 -11.23
N CYS A 222 -10.93 -0.96 -10.86
CA CYS A 222 -11.86 -2.01 -11.28
C CYS A 222 -12.00 -2.10 -12.80
N ALA A 223 -12.10 -0.97 -13.50
CA ALA A 223 -12.20 -0.91 -14.95
C ALA A 223 -10.95 -1.50 -15.64
N ILE A 224 -9.75 -1.17 -15.15
CA ILE A 224 -8.48 -1.73 -15.64
C ILE A 224 -8.46 -3.25 -15.45
N LEU A 225 -8.72 -3.73 -14.24
CA LEU A 225 -8.70 -5.16 -13.93
C LEU A 225 -9.73 -5.94 -14.75
N ASN A 226 -10.95 -5.40 -14.89
CA ASN A 226 -12.00 -6.03 -15.68
C ASN A 226 -11.66 -6.04 -17.17
N SER A 227 -11.09 -4.97 -17.71
CA SER A 227 -10.63 -4.90 -19.10
C SER A 227 -9.56 -5.96 -19.40
N ARG A 228 -8.55 -6.09 -18.52
CA ARG A 228 -7.49 -7.10 -18.64
C ARG A 228 -8.06 -8.53 -18.58
N ARG A 229 -8.98 -8.78 -17.65
CA ARG A 229 -9.67 -10.07 -17.51
C ARG A 229 -10.46 -10.43 -18.78
N SER A 230 -11.27 -9.50 -19.29
CA SER A 230 -12.05 -9.71 -20.51
C SER A 230 -11.18 -9.97 -21.74
N ALA A 231 -10.05 -9.25 -21.86
CA ALA A 231 -9.09 -9.48 -22.94
C ALA A 231 -8.45 -10.88 -22.88
N ALA A 232 -8.09 -11.35 -21.67
CA ALA A 232 -7.52 -12.69 -21.49
C ALA A 232 -8.54 -13.81 -21.78
N LEU A 233 -9.81 -13.63 -21.38
CA LEU A 233 -10.90 -14.53 -21.72
C LEU A 233 -11.12 -14.60 -23.24
N ALA A 234 -11.16 -13.46 -23.93
CA ALA A 234 -11.29 -13.41 -25.39
C ALA A 234 -10.11 -14.12 -26.10
N ALA A 235 -8.88 -13.91 -25.62
CA ALA A 235 -7.69 -14.57 -26.17
C ALA A 235 -7.73 -16.10 -25.97
N SER A 236 -8.16 -16.59 -24.81
CA SER A 236 -8.30 -18.03 -24.55
C SER A 236 -9.39 -18.69 -25.40
N GLN A 237 -10.52 -18.01 -25.63
CA GLN A 237 -11.58 -18.50 -26.52
C GLN A 237 -11.10 -18.61 -27.97
N GLN A 238 -10.32 -17.63 -28.45
CA GLN A 238 -9.72 -17.68 -29.78
C GLN A 238 -8.69 -18.82 -29.93
N ALA A 239 -7.88 -19.08 -28.90
CA ALA A 239 -6.93 -20.19 -28.91
C ALA A 239 -7.62 -21.57 -28.94
N ASN A 240 -8.74 -21.73 -28.21
CA ASN A 240 -9.52 -22.98 -28.22
C ASN A 240 -10.28 -23.21 -29.53
N ALA A 241 -10.67 -22.15 -30.26
CA ALA A 241 -11.33 -22.27 -31.56
C ALA A 241 -10.40 -22.77 -32.68
N GLY A 242 -9.08 -22.71 -32.49
CA GLY A 242 -8.07 -23.19 -33.44
C GLY A 242 -7.47 -24.57 -33.12
N GLY A 243 -7.82 -25.19 -32.00
CA GLY A 243 -7.26 -26.47 -31.54
C GLY A 243 -8.17 -27.65 -31.88
N THR A 244 -7.62 -28.64 -32.60
CA THR A 244 -8.31 -29.91 -32.88
C THR A 244 -8.67 -30.67 -31.61
N ILE A 245 -9.88 -31.23 -31.64
CA ILE A 245 -10.57 -31.92 -30.55
C ILE A 245 -9.76 -33.16 -30.15
N ASN A 246 -8.99 -33.11 -29.06
CA ASN A 246 -8.52 -34.30 -28.35
C ASN A 246 -8.15 -34.01 -26.89
N GLY A 247 -8.91 -34.62 -25.98
CA GLY A 247 -8.36 -35.21 -24.76
C GLY A 247 -8.14 -34.32 -23.53
N ALA A 248 -9.15 -34.30 -22.65
CA ALA A 248 -9.04 -34.46 -21.19
C ALA A 248 -7.75 -33.96 -20.50
N GLY A 249 -7.70 -32.67 -20.20
CA GLY A 249 -6.97 -32.12 -19.05
C GLY A 249 -7.94 -31.21 -18.31
N GLY A 250 -8.18 -31.45 -17.02
CA GLY A 250 -9.05 -30.63 -16.18
C GLY A 250 -8.50 -29.21 -16.06
N SER A 251 -8.85 -28.36 -17.02
CA SER A 251 -8.59 -26.93 -16.93
C SER A 251 -9.56 -26.36 -15.89
N VAL A 252 -9.00 -25.89 -14.77
CA VAL A 252 -9.76 -25.08 -13.81
C VAL A 252 -10.38 -23.91 -14.59
N PRO A 253 -11.69 -23.66 -14.49
CA PRO A 253 -12.33 -22.57 -15.21
C PRO A 253 -11.55 -21.26 -15.01
N PHE A 254 -11.28 -20.53 -16.10
CA PHE A 254 -10.52 -19.27 -16.06
C PHE A 254 -11.00 -18.27 -14.97
N PRO A 255 -12.32 -18.12 -14.67
CA PRO A 255 -12.81 -17.30 -13.56
C PRO A 255 -12.30 -17.74 -12.17
N ASP A 256 -12.07 -19.04 -11.97
CA ASP A 256 -11.57 -19.58 -10.71
C ASP A 256 -10.07 -19.34 -10.54
N LEU A 257 -9.31 -19.28 -11.65
CA LEU A 257 -7.87 -19.02 -11.62
C LEU A 257 -7.56 -17.58 -11.18
N ASP A 258 -8.26 -16.57 -11.71
CA ASP A 258 -8.04 -15.17 -11.31
C ASP A 258 -8.39 -14.94 -9.84
N TYR A 259 -9.46 -15.59 -9.36
CA TYR A 259 -9.82 -15.57 -7.94
C TYR A 259 -8.77 -16.26 -7.08
N HIS A 260 -8.24 -17.40 -7.53
CA HIS A 260 -7.17 -18.11 -6.84
C HIS A 260 -5.88 -17.29 -6.77
N ILE A 261 -5.44 -16.67 -7.87
CA ILE A 261 -4.31 -15.72 -7.89
C ILE A 261 -4.54 -14.59 -6.88
N SER A 262 -5.77 -14.09 -6.77
CA SER A 262 -6.13 -13.05 -5.79
C SER A 262 -6.01 -13.51 -4.34
N CYS A 263 -6.35 -14.77 -4.06
CA CYS A 263 -6.12 -15.38 -2.76
C CYS A 263 -4.62 -15.59 -2.47
N LEU A 264 -3.84 -16.01 -3.46
CA LEU A 264 -2.40 -16.20 -3.28
C LEU A 264 -1.67 -14.85 -3.14
N PHE A 265 -2.18 -13.78 -3.75
CA PHE A 265 -1.68 -12.42 -3.55
C PHE A 265 -1.69 -12.02 -2.08
N ILE A 266 -2.82 -12.18 -1.37
CA ILE A 266 -2.88 -11.80 0.06
C ILE A 266 -1.92 -12.63 0.92
N VAL A 267 -1.73 -13.92 0.60
CA VAL A 267 -0.75 -14.79 1.27
C VAL A 267 0.67 -14.28 1.02
N PHE A 268 0.98 -13.89 -0.22
CA PHE A 268 2.30 -13.41 -0.58
C PHE A 268 2.63 -12.09 0.16
N VAL A 269 1.70 -11.14 0.18
CA VAL A 269 1.88 -9.87 0.90
C VAL A 269 2.10 -10.12 2.39
N ALA A 270 1.26 -10.95 3.03
CA ALA A 270 1.37 -11.24 4.47
C ALA A 270 2.72 -11.88 4.85
N ASN A 271 3.31 -12.69 3.96
CA ASN A 271 4.63 -13.30 4.18
C ASN A 271 5.80 -12.36 3.82
N ALA A 272 5.56 -11.34 2.98
CA ALA A 272 6.59 -10.37 2.61
C ALA A 272 6.77 -9.25 3.66
N LEU A 273 5.72 -8.86 4.39
CA LEU A 273 5.77 -7.74 5.36
C LEU A 273 6.93 -7.80 6.37
N PRO A 274 7.27 -8.94 7.00
CA PRO A 274 8.37 -8.98 7.97
C PRO A 274 9.74 -8.61 7.39
N ARG A 275 9.92 -8.70 6.06
CA ARG A 275 11.18 -8.33 5.40
C ARG A 275 11.47 -6.84 5.51
N LEU A 276 10.44 -6.01 5.58
CA LEU A 276 10.57 -4.56 5.70
C LEU A 276 11.28 -4.13 6.99
N ALA A 277 11.19 -4.93 8.06
CA ALA A 277 11.82 -4.63 9.35
C ALA A 277 13.35 -4.69 9.32
N ARG A 278 13.93 -5.31 8.27
CA ARG A 278 15.38 -5.40 8.05
C ARG A 278 15.92 -4.28 7.18
N GLN A 279 15.06 -3.48 6.56
CA GLN A 279 15.45 -2.32 5.75
C GLN A 279 15.63 -1.11 6.66
N GLU A 280 16.81 -0.49 6.66
CA GLU A 280 17.08 0.66 7.55
C GLU A 280 16.22 1.88 7.20
N SER A 281 15.93 2.06 5.90
CA SER A 281 15.07 3.11 5.35
C SER A 281 13.58 2.96 5.70
N SER A 282 13.17 1.89 6.38
CA SER A 282 11.79 1.72 6.86
C SER A 282 11.52 2.44 8.18
N ALA A 283 12.42 3.34 8.62
CA ALA A 283 12.22 4.15 9.82
C ALA A 283 10.94 4.99 9.72
N TYR A 284 10.11 4.95 10.77
CA TYR A 284 8.90 5.75 10.85
C TYR A 284 9.16 7.08 11.55
N HIS A 285 8.65 8.17 10.98
CA HIS A 285 8.75 9.54 11.48
C HIS A 285 7.38 10.05 11.91
N LEU A 286 7.25 10.40 13.19
CA LEU A 286 6.00 10.91 13.77
C LEU A 286 5.64 12.30 13.27
N ASP A 287 6.64 13.14 12.98
CA ASP A 287 6.50 14.48 12.41
C ASP A 287 6.04 14.46 10.94
N LEU A 288 6.05 13.29 10.30
CA LEU A 288 5.53 13.09 8.95
C LEU A 288 4.34 12.11 8.89
N GLU A 289 4.08 11.37 9.97
CA GLU A 289 3.24 10.17 9.98
C GLU A 289 3.60 9.16 8.86
N ALA A 290 4.90 8.99 8.58
CA ALA A 290 5.38 8.31 7.37
C ALA A 290 6.66 7.51 7.59
N ASN A 291 6.90 6.50 6.75
CA ASN A 291 8.20 5.84 6.66
C ASN A 291 9.09 6.54 5.62
N GLU A 292 10.42 6.60 5.84
CA GLU A 292 11.37 7.28 4.92
C GLU A 292 11.36 6.70 3.49
N ASN A 293 11.10 5.40 3.34
CA ASN A 293 10.99 4.71 2.05
C ASN A 293 9.53 4.53 1.60
N ASN A 294 8.60 5.37 2.06
CA ASN A 294 7.18 5.31 1.72
C ASN A 294 6.48 3.97 2.01
N THR A 295 7.00 3.11 2.90
CA THR A 295 6.35 1.82 3.13
C THR A 295 4.97 1.94 3.77
N HIS A 296 4.65 3.03 4.48
CA HIS A 296 3.30 3.34 4.96
C HIS A 296 2.28 3.39 3.82
N CYS A 297 2.71 3.71 2.59
CA CYS A 297 1.86 3.70 1.42
C CYS A 297 1.36 2.29 1.03
N LEU A 298 1.98 1.21 1.53
CA LEU A 298 1.47 -0.16 1.31
C LEU A 298 0.04 -0.32 1.83
N ALA A 299 -0.34 0.43 2.88
CA ALA A 299 -1.71 0.43 3.39
C ALA A 299 -2.74 0.84 2.32
N TYR A 300 -2.39 1.80 1.47
CA TYR A 300 -3.24 2.25 0.37
C TYR A 300 -3.31 1.20 -0.74
N SER A 301 -2.16 0.67 -1.17
CA SER A 301 -2.11 -0.30 -2.27
C SER A 301 -2.77 -1.63 -1.93
N VAL A 302 -2.50 -2.19 -0.75
CA VAL A 302 -2.99 -3.52 -0.38
C VAL A 302 -4.51 -3.48 -0.24
N ASN A 303 -5.06 -2.49 0.47
CA ASN A 303 -6.51 -2.34 0.62
C ASN A 303 -7.19 -2.07 -0.72
N ALA A 304 -6.68 -1.15 -1.55
CA ALA A 304 -7.28 -0.86 -2.85
C ALA A 304 -7.29 -2.08 -3.78
N LEU A 305 -6.20 -2.85 -3.83
CA LEU A 305 -6.12 -4.06 -4.64
C LEU A 305 -7.05 -5.16 -4.12
N MET A 306 -7.09 -5.40 -2.81
CA MET A 306 -8.00 -6.37 -2.21
C MET A 306 -9.46 -6.02 -2.50
N VAL A 307 -9.86 -4.76 -2.25
CA VAL A 307 -11.21 -4.29 -2.53
C VAL A 307 -11.56 -4.50 -4.00
N ALA A 308 -10.70 -4.06 -4.93
CA ALA A 308 -10.99 -4.17 -6.36
C ALA A 308 -11.03 -5.63 -6.85
N MET A 309 -10.05 -6.46 -6.44
CA MET A 309 -9.95 -7.85 -6.89
C MET A 309 -11.11 -8.71 -6.37
N PHE A 310 -11.41 -8.63 -5.07
CA PHE A 310 -12.48 -9.46 -4.51
C PHE A 310 -13.88 -8.94 -4.84
N SER A 311 -14.07 -7.62 -5.00
CA SER A 311 -15.36 -7.09 -5.47
C SER A 311 -15.66 -7.48 -6.92
N LEU A 312 -14.64 -7.55 -7.78
CA LEU A 312 -14.82 -7.96 -9.19
C LEU A 312 -15.00 -9.47 -9.38
N LEU A 313 -14.24 -10.28 -8.66
CA LEU A 313 -14.14 -11.72 -8.94
C LEU A 313 -15.18 -12.53 -8.17
N ARG A 314 -15.43 -12.16 -6.91
CA ARG A 314 -16.45 -12.80 -6.08
C ARG A 314 -17.05 -11.77 -5.11
N PRO A 315 -18.02 -10.97 -5.58
CA PRO A 315 -18.71 -9.97 -4.76
C PRO A 315 -19.08 -10.51 -3.37
N GLY A 316 -18.69 -9.78 -2.33
CA GLY A 316 -19.03 -10.11 -0.95
C GLY A 316 -18.05 -11.04 -0.21
N ASP A 317 -17.01 -11.57 -0.85
CA ASP A 317 -15.99 -12.41 -0.19
C ASP A 317 -14.82 -11.58 0.41
N LEU A 318 -14.82 -10.26 0.17
CA LEU A 318 -13.78 -9.33 0.62
C LEU A 318 -13.54 -9.40 2.13
N GLU A 319 -14.60 -9.46 2.94
CA GLU A 319 -14.48 -9.49 4.40
C GLU A 319 -13.76 -10.75 4.88
N ALA A 320 -14.14 -11.92 4.36
CA ALA A 320 -13.51 -13.19 4.71
C ALA A 320 -12.03 -13.23 4.31
N ARG A 321 -11.71 -12.76 3.10
CA ARG A 321 -10.32 -12.66 2.61
C ARG A 321 -9.49 -11.63 3.38
N SER A 322 -10.11 -10.54 3.84
CA SER A 322 -9.45 -9.54 4.70
C SER A 322 -9.12 -10.11 6.06
N LYS A 323 -10.03 -10.88 6.68
CA LYS A 323 -9.77 -11.57 7.95
C LYS A 323 -8.66 -12.62 7.83
N GLU A 324 -8.62 -13.35 6.71
CA GLU A 324 -7.54 -14.29 6.40
C GLU A 324 -6.19 -13.58 6.29
N PHE A 325 -6.13 -12.48 5.53
CA PHE A 325 -4.92 -11.64 5.44
C PHE A 325 -4.46 -11.14 6.81
N LEU A 326 -5.39 -10.63 7.62
CA LEU A 326 -5.11 -10.14 8.97
C LEU A 326 -4.49 -11.24 9.84
N ALA A 327 -5.06 -12.43 9.86
CA ALA A 327 -4.55 -13.54 10.66
C ALA A 327 -3.14 -13.96 10.23
N LEU A 328 -2.88 -14.08 8.92
CA LEU A 328 -1.57 -14.43 8.38
C LEU A 328 -0.52 -13.36 8.69
N ALA A 329 -0.85 -12.08 8.46
CA ALA A 329 0.05 -10.97 8.72
C ALA A 329 0.38 -10.83 10.21
N SER A 330 -0.63 -10.90 11.09
CA SER A 330 -0.44 -10.89 12.55
C SER A 330 0.48 -12.01 13.01
N SER A 331 0.24 -13.25 12.56
CA SER A 331 1.08 -14.41 12.91
C SER A 331 2.54 -14.20 12.51
N ASN A 332 2.78 -13.72 11.30
CA ASN A 332 4.13 -13.47 10.79
C ASN A 332 4.85 -12.33 11.52
N LEU A 333 4.14 -11.25 11.87
CA LEU A 333 4.70 -10.12 12.61
C LEU A 333 4.98 -10.46 14.09
N LEU A 334 4.13 -11.26 14.72
CA LEU A 334 4.39 -11.75 16.09
C LEU A 334 5.64 -12.65 16.13
N ARG A 335 5.82 -13.52 15.13
CA ARG A 335 7.03 -14.34 14.99
C ARG A 335 8.29 -13.48 14.84
N LEU A 336 8.23 -12.43 14.01
CA LEU A 336 9.32 -11.44 13.90
C LEU A 336 9.65 -10.81 15.26
N GLY A 337 8.63 -10.48 16.06
CA GLY A 337 8.80 -9.97 17.42
C GLY A 337 9.59 -10.90 18.32
N LEU A 338 9.29 -12.20 18.30
CA LEU A 338 9.97 -13.22 19.10
C LEU A 338 11.43 -13.42 18.67
N GLU A 339 11.70 -13.44 17.37
CA GLU A 339 13.07 -13.54 16.82
C GLU A 339 13.94 -12.34 17.23
N THR A 340 13.33 -11.15 17.27
CA THR A 340 14.04 -9.91 17.64
C THR A 340 14.36 -9.89 19.14
N SER A 341 13.42 -10.29 20.00
CA SER A 341 13.64 -10.33 21.45
C SER A 341 14.68 -11.37 21.86
N THR A 342 14.69 -12.55 21.21
CA THR A 342 15.67 -13.61 21.50
C THR A 342 17.08 -13.27 21.03
N SER A 343 17.22 -12.57 19.89
CA SER A 343 18.52 -12.10 19.41
C SER A 343 19.12 -11.00 20.27
N ILE A 344 18.30 -10.08 20.83
CA ILE A 344 18.76 -9.08 21.80
C ILE A 344 19.30 -9.76 23.07
N LEU A 345 18.55 -10.69 23.65
CA LEU A 345 18.99 -11.44 24.84
C LEU A 345 20.28 -12.22 24.59
N SER A 346 20.43 -12.82 23.39
CA SER A 346 21.64 -13.56 23.01
C SER A 346 22.86 -12.63 22.84
N SER A 347 22.65 -11.39 22.40
CA SER A 347 23.71 -10.38 22.29
C SER A 347 24.14 -9.82 23.64
N GLU A 348 23.22 -9.70 24.62
CA GLU A 348 23.53 -9.20 25.96
C GLU A 348 24.32 -10.22 26.80
N VAL A 349 24.09 -11.52 26.60
CA VAL A 349 24.83 -12.60 27.30
C VAL A 349 26.30 -12.70 26.82
N CYS A 350 26.59 -12.34 25.57
CA CYS A 350 27.96 -12.34 25.03
C CYS A 350 28.73 -11.03 25.30
N GLY A 351 28.10 -10.01 25.89
CA GLY A 351 28.74 -8.72 26.24
C GLY A 351 29.36 -8.68 27.64
N GLY A 352 29.22 -9.75 28.43
CA GLY A 352 29.55 -9.77 29.86
C GLY A 352 30.65 -10.75 30.26
N SER A 353 31.83 -10.73 29.62
CA SER A 353 33.06 -11.27 30.23
C SER A 353 34.31 -10.93 29.42
N THR A 354 35.17 -10.05 29.96
CA THR A 354 36.59 -10.28 30.27
C THR A 354 37.35 -8.95 30.41
N GLY A 355 37.81 -8.66 31.62
CA GLY A 355 39.05 -7.91 31.82
C GLY A 355 40.23 -8.89 31.82
N GLY A 356 41.40 -8.44 31.37
CA GLY A 356 42.69 -9.09 31.65
C GLY A 356 43.64 -9.31 30.46
N SER A 357 44.57 -8.36 30.29
CA SER A 357 46.02 -8.46 29.96
C SER A 357 46.62 -9.42 28.90
N GLY A 358 47.56 -8.83 28.13
CA GLY A 358 48.71 -9.46 27.44
C GLY A 358 48.51 -9.60 25.93
N GLY A 359 49.39 -9.22 24.99
CA GLY A 359 50.78 -8.77 24.99
C GLY A 359 51.43 -9.25 23.68
N GLY A 360 52.08 -8.36 22.90
CA GLY A 360 53.19 -8.67 21.99
C GLY A 360 52.92 -9.02 20.50
N GLY A 361 53.36 -8.12 19.60
CA GLY A 361 54.48 -8.39 18.67
C GLY A 361 54.26 -8.89 17.22
N GLY A 362 54.59 -8.03 16.23
CA GLY A 362 55.16 -8.34 14.89
C GLY A 362 54.24 -8.94 13.82
N GLY A 363 54.32 -8.68 12.51
CA GLY A 363 55.22 -7.93 11.64
C GLY A 363 55.03 -8.43 10.18
N GLY A 364 55.13 -7.52 9.19
CA GLY A 364 55.22 -7.81 7.74
C GLY A 364 53.90 -8.12 7.00
N SER A 365 53.71 -7.91 5.69
CA SER A 365 54.34 -7.13 4.62
C SER A 365 53.68 -7.59 3.31
N GLY A 366 53.28 -6.66 2.43
CA GLY A 366 53.36 -6.83 0.98
C GLY A 366 52.17 -7.48 0.25
N GLY A 367 51.48 -6.71 -0.58
CA GLY A 367 50.51 -7.23 -1.56
C GLY A 367 49.85 -6.12 -2.38
N THR A 368 50.56 -5.65 -3.41
CA THR A 368 50.09 -4.72 -4.45
C THR A 368 49.01 -5.35 -5.33
N GLY A 369 47.94 -4.61 -5.66
CA GLY A 369 46.91 -5.04 -6.60
C GLY A 369 46.07 -3.87 -7.13
N VAL A 370 46.22 -3.62 -8.43
CA VAL A 370 45.72 -2.51 -9.25
C VAL A 370 44.19 -2.39 -9.24
N GLY A 371 43.69 -1.15 -9.18
CA GLY A 371 42.28 -0.80 -9.33
C GLY A 371 41.84 -0.71 -10.79
N SER A 372 40.72 -1.36 -11.09
CA SER A 372 39.91 -1.13 -12.29
C SER A 372 38.47 -0.87 -11.85
N GLY A 373 37.96 0.31 -12.20
CA GLY A 373 36.59 0.72 -11.95
C GLY A 373 35.60 -0.07 -12.80
N GLY A 374 34.61 -0.65 -12.14
CA GLY A 374 33.44 -1.26 -12.75
C GLY A 374 32.24 -0.97 -11.88
N SER A 375 31.34 -0.12 -12.39
CA SER A 375 30.05 0.22 -11.80
C SER A 375 29.22 -1.05 -11.64
N GLN A 376 29.05 -1.53 -10.41
CA GLN A 376 28.14 -2.63 -10.08
C GLN A 376 26.99 -2.10 -9.24
N SER A 377 25.81 -2.06 -9.84
CA SER A 377 24.53 -2.00 -9.15
C SER A 377 24.34 -3.30 -8.37
N SER A 378 24.63 -3.29 -7.07
CA SER A 378 24.45 -4.46 -6.22
C SER A 378 22.98 -4.63 -5.84
N SER A 379 22.28 -5.50 -6.56
CA SER A 379 21.09 -6.19 -6.05
C SER A 379 21.54 -7.17 -4.96
N SER A 380 21.69 -6.69 -3.73
CA SER A 380 22.00 -7.54 -2.58
C SER A 380 20.70 -8.17 -2.09
N ASN A 381 20.54 -9.46 -2.37
CA ASN A 381 19.64 -10.35 -1.64
C ASN A 381 19.83 -10.11 -0.13
N PRO A 382 18.79 -9.83 0.67
CA PRO A 382 18.97 -9.59 2.09
C PRO A 382 19.39 -10.90 2.76
N ASN A 383 20.67 -10.98 3.12
CA ASN A 383 21.25 -12.02 3.96
C ASN A 383 20.47 -12.05 5.29
N PRO A 384 20.08 -13.21 5.84
CA PRO A 384 19.30 -13.32 7.08
C PRO A 384 19.99 -12.78 8.35
N THR A 385 21.19 -12.19 8.21
CA THR A 385 22.06 -11.69 9.28
C THR A 385 21.83 -10.24 9.67
N HIS A 386 21.04 -9.44 8.93
CA HIS A 386 20.72 -8.08 9.39
C HIS A 386 19.66 -8.11 10.50
N PRO A 387 19.93 -7.50 11.68
CA PRO A 387 18.97 -7.44 12.77
C PRO A 387 17.72 -6.66 12.33
N ALA A 388 16.55 -7.08 12.78
CA ALA A 388 15.26 -6.45 12.47
C ALA A 388 15.07 -5.13 13.24
N LYS A 389 15.92 -4.14 12.95
CA LYS A 389 15.99 -2.85 13.65
C LYS A 389 14.70 -2.05 13.55
N GLN A 390 13.98 -2.15 12.43
CA GLN A 390 12.76 -1.38 12.15
C GLN A 390 11.46 -2.12 12.49
N ARG A 391 11.50 -3.11 13.38
CA ARG A 391 10.31 -3.90 13.79
C ARG A 391 9.14 -3.00 14.20
N ASP A 392 9.39 -2.03 15.07
CA ASP A 392 8.36 -1.16 15.63
C ASP A 392 7.69 -0.30 14.53
N SER A 393 8.46 0.19 13.56
CA SER A 393 7.95 0.89 12.36
C SER A 393 7.01 0.01 11.53
N ILE A 394 7.27 -1.30 11.43
CA ILE A 394 6.41 -2.23 10.70
C ILE A 394 5.13 -2.57 11.47
N TYR A 395 5.15 -2.56 12.79
CA TYR A 395 3.92 -2.68 13.58
C TYR A 395 2.99 -1.48 13.37
N ILE A 396 3.55 -0.28 13.22
CA ILE A 396 2.79 0.92 12.87
C ILE A 396 2.24 0.82 11.44
N LEU A 397 3.03 0.32 10.47
CA LEU A 397 2.51 0.02 9.12
C LEU A 397 1.33 -0.96 9.17
N PHE A 398 1.40 -2.00 10.00
CA PHE A 398 0.33 -2.97 10.15
C PHE A 398 -0.94 -2.35 10.76
N ASP A 399 -0.78 -1.46 11.74
CA ASP A 399 -1.89 -0.65 12.27
C ASP A 399 -2.55 0.22 11.18
N ASN A 400 -1.74 0.89 10.36
CA ASN A 400 -2.23 1.67 9.22
C ASN A 400 -2.96 0.80 8.17
N LEU A 401 -2.48 -0.41 7.88
CA LEU A 401 -3.16 -1.36 7.00
C LEU A 401 -4.58 -1.68 7.49
N VAL A 402 -4.75 -1.92 8.79
CA VAL A 402 -6.06 -2.16 9.40
C VAL A 402 -6.92 -0.90 9.37
N ARG A 403 -6.35 0.26 9.73
CA ARG A 403 -7.05 1.55 9.76
C ARG A 403 -7.61 1.97 8.41
N HIS A 404 -6.90 1.69 7.32
CA HIS A 404 -7.31 2.00 5.96
C HIS A 404 -8.27 0.96 5.34
N SER A 405 -8.54 -0.16 6.02
CA SER A 405 -9.40 -1.21 5.49
C SER A 405 -10.88 -0.93 5.74
N PRO A 406 -11.77 -1.07 4.75
CA PRO A 406 -13.22 -0.94 4.98
C PRO A 406 -13.83 -2.15 5.71
N CYS A 407 -13.12 -3.27 5.79
CA CYS A 407 -13.64 -4.54 6.32
C CYS A 407 -12.98 -4.99 7.63
N LEU A 408 -11.87 -4.37 8.04
CA LEU A 408 -11.15 -4.73 9.25
C LEU A 408 -11.42 -3.69 10.35
N SER A 409 -11.54 -4.17 11.58
CA SER A 409 -11.73 -3.32 12.75
C SER A 409 -10.61 -3.53 13.76
N HIS A 410 -10.34 -2.53 14.59
CA HIS A 410 -9.36 -2.66 15.68
C HIS A 410 -9.74 -3.76 16.68
N SER A 411 -11.03 -4.09 16.84
CA SER A 411 -11.45 -5.24 17.66
C SER A 411 -11.01 -6.58 17.07
N LEU A 412 -11.05 -6.73 15.74
CA LEU A 412 -10.52 -7.93 15.06
C LEU A 412 -9.00 -7.98 15.13
N GLN A 413 -8.34 -6.83 15.02
CA GLN A 413 -6.90 -6.72 15.18
C GLN A 413 -6.47 -7.13 16.59
N GLU A 414 -7.11 -6.62 17.64
CA GLU A 414 -6.81 -6.98 19.04
C GLU A 414 -6.88 -8.49 19.29
N ALA A 415 -7.83 -9.18 18.65
CA ALA A 415 -8.00 -10.62 18.79
C ALA A 415 -6.81 -11.44 18.24
N CYS A 416 -6.00 -10.88 17.34
CA CYS A 416 -4.87 -11.58 16.72
C CYS A 416 -3.52 -10.87 16.87
N PHE A 417 -3.50 -9.59 17.28
CA PHE A 417 -2.32 -8.76 17.45
C PHE A 417 -2.57 -7.72 18.56
N PRO A 418 -2.02 -7.93 19.78
CA PRO A 418 -2.31 -7.07 20.93
C PRO A 418 -1.92 -5.60 20.70
N TYR A 419 -2.84 -4.67 20.97
CA TYR A 419 -2.62 -3.23 20.80
C TYR A 419 -1.52 -2.67 21.72
N SER A 420 -1.19 -3.38 22.81
CA SER A 420 -0.04 -3.05 23.66
C SER A 420 1.29 -3.05 22.90
N LEU A 421 1.46 -3.91 21.89
CA LEU A 421 2.63 -3.94 21.02
C LEU A 421 2.68 -2.70 20.11
N ILE A 422 1.54 -2.31 19.55
CA ILE A 422 1.41 -1.12 18.71
C ILE A 422 1.69 0.14 19.54
N ARG A 423 1.11 0.24 20.72
CA ARG A 423 1.35 1.35 21.66
C ARG A 423 2.83 1.47 22.02
N SER A 424 3.47 0.35 22.30
CA SER A 424 4.91 0.31 22.61
C SER A 424 5.75 0.73 21.40
N ALA A 425 5.35 0.31 20.19
CA ALA A 425 6.01 0.71 18.95
C ALA A 425 5.97 2.23 18.74
N TYR A 426 4.79 2.87 18.85
CA TYR A 426 4.67 4.33 18.77
C TYR A 426 5.55 5.03 19.84
N HIS A 427 5.55 4.53 21.08
CA HIS A 427 6.38 5.09 22.14
C HIS A 427 7.89 4.98 21.85
N ASN A 428 8.34 3.82 21.35
CA ASN A 428 9.75 3.60 21.03
C ASN A 428 10.20 4.50 19.87
N VAL A 429 9.37 4.67 18.84
CA VAL A 429 9.65 5.59 17.74
C VAL A 429 9.70 7.05 18.24
N ALA A 430 8.80 7.45 19.15
CA ALA A 430 8.83 8.78 19.78
C ALA A 430 10.09 9.03 20.61
N LYS A 431 10.58 8.00 21.31
CA LYS A 431 11.83 8.09 22.07
C LYS A 431 13.06 8.18 21.15
N ALA A 432 13.03 7.47 20.02
CA ALA A 432 14.11 7.52 19.04
C ALA A 432 14.22 8.89 18.35
N SER A 433 13.08 9.52 18.03
CA SER A 433 13.05 10.84 17.39
C SER A 433 13.55 11.97 18.31
N THR A 434 13.24 11.92 19.61
CA THR A 434 13.72 12.88 20.62
C THR A 434 15.23 12.76 20.88
N THR A 435 15.78 11.55 20.83
CA THR A 435 17.23 11.33 20.99
C THR A 435 18.03 11.86 19.79
N THR A 436 17.47 11.76 18.59
CA THR A 436 18.13 12.17 17.34
C THR A 436 18.15 13.70 17.17
N THR A 437 17.10 14.40 17.62
CA THR A 437 17.01 15.87 17.55
C THR A 437 18.00 16.60 18.45
N GLY A 438 18.53 15.96 19.49
CA GLY A 438 19.59 16.51 20.34
C GLY A 438 20.97 16.63 19.68
N SER A 439 21.19 16.04 18.50
CA SER A 439 22.50 15.97 17.82
C SER A 439 22.54 16.59 16.42
N SER A 440 21.39 16.98 15.84
CA SER A 440 21.28 17.41 14.44
C SER A 440 20.40 18.65 14.24
N SER A 441 20.45 19.64 15.16
CA SER A 441 19.61 20.85 15.09
C SER A 441 20.01 21.89 14.03
N ALA A 442 20.77 21.53 12.98
CA ALA A 442 21.27 22.50 12.00
C ALA A 442 20.46 22.60 10.69
N VAL A 443 19.48 21.72 10.43
CA VAL A 443 18.76 21.71 9.12
C VAL A 443 17.22 21.83 9.24
N ARG A 444 16.63 21.64 10.43
CA ARG A 444 15.17 21.59 10.60
C ARG A 444 14.54 22.86 11.17
N SER A 445 14.91 24.03 10.63
CA SER A 445 14.19 25.28 10.91
C SER A 445 13.67 25.84 9.58
N ASN A 446 12.43 25.53 9.21
CA ASN A 446 11.56 26.38 8.36
C ASN A 446 10.17 25.80 8.08
N VAL A 447 9.80 24.63 8.58
CA VAL A 447 8.42 24.13 8.44
C VAL A 447 7.64 24.48 9.70
N MET A 448 7.24 25.75 9.85
CA MET A 448 6.10 26.21 10.65
C MET A 448 5.98 27.74 10.57
N SER A 449 5.22 28.24 9.58
CA SER A 449 4.59 29.58 9.62
C SER A 449 3.44 29.66 8.61
N ALA A 450 2.30 29.10 9.01
CA ALA A 450 0.93 29.41 8.57
C ALA A 450 0.04 28.45 9.38
N SER A 451 -0.99 28.82 10.15
CA SER A 451 -1.80 30.03 10.23
C SER A 451 -2.60 29.93 11.54
N HIS A 452 -2.39 30.84 12.49
CA HIS A 452 -3.25 30.98 13.67
C HIS A 452 -3.34 32.46 14.08
N ALA A 453 -4.22 33.19 13.40
CA ALA A 453 -4.77 34.51 13.72
C ALA A 453 -5.93 34.71 12.71
N ASP A 454 -7.18 35.03 13.03
CA ASP A 454 -7.80 35.63 14.20
C ASP A 454 -9.25 35.10 14.28
N LEU A 455 -9.64 34.58 15.44
CA LEU A 455 -11.05 34.54 15.87
C LEU A 455 -11.11 35.36 17.16
N LYS A 456 -11.37 36.66 17.02
CA LYS A 456 -11.70 37.49 18.17
C LYS A 456 -12.82 38.47 17.83
N SER A 457 -13.93 38.21 18.51
CA SER A 457 -15.05 39.09 18.88
C SER A 457 -15.65 40.00 17.80
N ARG A 458 -16.93 39.77 17.53
CA ARG A 458 -17.88 40.86 17.46
C ARG A 458 -19.21 40.41 18.03
N ASP A 459 -19.58 41.07 19.13
CA ASP A 459 -20.95 41.23 19.62
C ASP A 459 -21.88 41.76 18.52
#